data_AF-A0A378SRT4-F1
#
_entry.id   AF-A0A378SRT4-F1
#
_cell.length_a   1.000
_cell.length_b   1.000
_cell.length_c   1.000
_cell.angle_alpha   90.00
_cell.angle_beta   90.00
_cell.angle_gamma   90.00
#
_symmetry.space_group_name_H-M   'P 1'
#
loop_
_entity.id
_entity.type
_entity.pdbx_description
1 polymer ?
#
loop_
_entity_poly.entity_id
_entity_poly.type
_entity_poly.pdbx_seq_one_letter_code
_entity_poly.pdbx_strand_id
1 'polypeptide(L)'
;MADIESTPPRPPIDYPDPILHDAWTGSSVRELRDARDDLTRAKARYDEAVCAARRKCLSWGQIGTILGVSRQHLHRRYRGLVD
;
A
#
# COMPACT_ATOMS: atom_id res chain seq x y z
N MET A 1 55.35 31.86 4.89
CA MET A 1 54.57 31.01 3.97
C MET A 1 53.97 29.92 4.81
N ALA A 2 52.66 29.95 5.04
CA ALA A 2 51.98 28.89 5.78
C ALA A 2 51.68 27.76 4.80
N ASP A 3 52.25 26.59 5.04
CA ASP A 3 51.91 25.34 4.36
C ASP A 3 50.43 25.06 4.58
N ILE A 4 49.65 25.14 3.51
CA ILE A 4 48.27 24.69 3.51
C ILE A 4 48.34 23.17 3.50
N GLU A 5 48.24 22.58 4.68
CA GLU A 5 48.18 21.14 4.88
C GLU A 5 47.03 20.59 4.04
N SER A 6 47.39 20.01 2.89
CA SER A 6 46.42 19.53 1.91
C SER A 6 45.63 18.40 2.54
N THR A 7 44.34 18.63 2.75
CA THR A 7 43.42 17.58 3.17
C THR A 7 43.50 16.44 2.15
N PRO A 8 43.69 15.18 2.57
CA PRO A 8 43.76 14.07 1.63
C PRO A 8 42.47 14.03 0.78
N PRO A 9 42.57 13.73 -0.52
CA PRO A 9 41.39 13.66 -1.38
C PRO A 9 40.41 12.66 -0.79
N ARG A 10 39.16 13.09 -0.63
CA ARG A 10 38.08 12.20 -0.18
C ARG A 10 38.05 11.00 -1.14
N PRO A 11 38.00 9.75 -0.62
CA PRO A 11 37.93 8.58 -1.49
C PRO A 11 36.71 8.69 -2.41
N PRO A 12 36.80 8.22 -3.66
CA PRO A 12 35.66 8.21 -4.57
C PRO A 12 34.47 7.52 -3.89
N ILE A 13 33.30 8.15 -3.93
CA ILE A 13 32.06 7.51 -3.50
C ILE A 13 31.71 6.49 -4.59
N ASP A 14 32.17 5.25 -4.43
CA ASP A 14 32.03 4.17 -5.43
C ASP A 14 30.76 3.33 -5.21
N TYR A 15 29.79 3.86 -4.46
CA TYR A 15 28.50 3.21 -4.26
C TYR A 15 27.38 4.09 -4.82
N PRO A 16 26.50 3.57 -5.67
CA PRO A 16 25.33 4.31 -6.11
C PRO A 16 24.45 4.58 -4.88
N ASP A 17 24.41 5.84 -4.44
CA ASP A 17 23.54 6.27 -3.35
C ASP A 17 22.08 5.99 -3.78
N PRO A 18 21.38 5.06 -3.10
CA PRO A 18 20.04 4.64 -3.51
C PRO A 18 19.02 5.77 -3.33
N ILE A 19 19.27 6.72 -2.43
CA ILE A 19 18.43 7.90 -2.22
C ILE A 19 18.63 8.87 -3.38
N LEU A 20 19.86 9.12 -3.81
CA LEU A 20 20.12 9.97 -4.98
C LEU A 20 19.59 9.32 -6.27
N HIS A 21 19.79 8.01 -6.43
CA HIS A 21 19.25 7.27 -7.55
C HIS A 21 17.72 7.33 -7.59
N ASP A 22 17.06 7.14 -6.46
CA ASP A 22 15.60 7.27 -6.37
C ASP A 22 15.12 8.71 -6.54
N ALA A 23 15.86 9.70 -6.05
CA ALA A 23 15.53 11.11 -6.26
C ALA A 23 15.60 11.50 -7.74
N TRP A 24 16.53 10.92 -8.51
CA TRP A 24 16.65 11.14 -9.95
C TRP A 24 15.68 10.31 -10.79
N THR A 25 15.37 9.08 -10.37
CA THR A 25 14.47 8.18 -11.14
C THR A 25 13.00 8.30 -10.74
N GLY A 26 12.73 8.71 -9.50
CA GLY A 26 11.40 8.80 -8.91
C GLY A 26 10.71 7.44 -8.73
N SER A 27 11.46 6.35 -8.66
CA SER A 27 10.93 4.98 -8.68
C SER A 27 10.03 4.71 -7.48
N SER A 28 10.48 5.00 -6.26
CA SER A 28 9.71 4.73 -5.03
C SER A 28 8.40 5.52 -5.00
N VAL A 29 8.38 6.74 -5.52
CA VAL A 29 7.16 7.57 -5.57
C VAL A 29 6.14 6.95 -6.54
N ARG A 30 6.58 6.41 -7.67
CA ARG A 30 5.71 5.70 -8.62
C ARG A 30 5.18 4.41 -8.00
N GLU A 31 6.06 3.59 -7.43
CA GLU A 31 5.66 2.35 -6.74
C GLU A 31 4.65 2.60 -5.61
N LEU A 32 4.82 3.68 -4.84
CA LEU A 32 3.85 4.06 -3.80
C LEU A 32 2.49 4.48 -4.37
N ARG A 33 2.47 5.16 -5.53
CA ARG A 33 1.22 5.51 -6.21
C ARG A 33 0.54 4.26 -6.74
N ASP A 34 1.29 3.36 -7.36
CA ASP A 34 0.77 2.10 -7.89
C ASP A 34 0.22 1.23 -6.76
N ALA A 35 0.96 1.10 -5.64
CA ALA A 35 0.49 0.39 -4.45
C ALA A 35 -0.78 1.01 -3.84
N ARG A 36 -0.89 2.34 -3.83
CA ARG A 36 -2.10 3.04 -3.36
C ARG A 36 -3.30 2.76 -4.28
N ASP A 37 -3.07 2.78 -5.58
CA ASP A 37 -4.12 2.59 -6.57
C ASP A 37 -4.57 1.11 -6.56
N ASP A 38 -3.64 0.17 -6.39
CA ASP A 38 -3.91 -1.25 -6.16
C ASP A 38 -4.70 -1.49 -4.87
N LEU A 39 -4.32 -0.84 -3.77
CA LEU A 39 -5.07 -0.91 -2.52
C LEU A 39 -6.50 -0.39 -2.69
N THR A 40 -6.67 0.71 -3.44
CA THR A 40 -7.98 1.29 -3.74
C THR A 40 -8.84 0.31 -4.55
N ARG A 41 -8.26 -0.30 -5.60
CA ARG A 41 -8.93 -1.32 -6.43
C ARG A 41 -9.31 -2.56 -5.61
N ALA A 42 -8.42 -3.04 -4.76
CA ALA A 42 -8.68 -4.19 -3.89
C ALA A 42 -9.81 -3.91 -2.90
N LYS A 43 -9.86 -2.72 -2.30
CA LYS A 43 -10.95 -2.30 -1.41
C LYS A 43 -12.30 -2.25 -2.14
N ALA A 44 -12.34 -1.63 -3.32
CA ALA A 44 -13.57 -1.58 -4.13
C ALA A 44 -14.08 -2.97 -4.48
N ARG A 45 -13.20 -3.86 -4.97
CA ARG A 45 -13.55 -5.26 -5.26
C ARG A 45 -14.06 -6.00 -4.02
N TYR A 46 -13.45 -5.77 -2.85
CA TYR A 46 -13.89 -6.37 -1.59
C TYR A 46 -15.33 -5.93 -1.25
N ASP A 47 -15.61 -4.62 -1.32
CA ASP A 47 -16.94 -4.06 -1.06
C ASP A 47 -17.98 -4.61 -2.06
N GLU A 48 -17.67 -4.63 -3.35
CA GLU A 48 -18.54 -5.19 -4.39
C GLU A 48 -18.85 -6.66 -4.17
N ALA A 49 -17.84 -7.47 -3.80
CA ALA A 49 -18.02 -8.89 -3.52
C ALA A 49 -18.95 -9.13 -2.33
N VAL A 50 -18.80 -8.35 -1.24
CA VAL A 50 -19.69 -8.43 -0.08
C VAL A 50 -21.12 -8.06 -0.46
N CYS A 51 -21.31 -6.97 -1.21
CA CYS A 51 -22.62 -6.55 -1.68
C CYS A 51 -23.27 -7.58 -2.60
N ALA A 52 -22.50 -8.15 -3.54
CA ALA A 52 -22.99 -9.20 -4.44
C ALA A 52 -23.38 -10.47 -3.68
N ALA A 53 -22.62 -10.86 -2.66
CA ALA A 53 -22.95 -11.99 -1.79
C ALA A 53 -24.26 -11.75 -1.01
N ARG A 54 -24.46 -10.53 -0.49
CA ARG A 54 -25.70 -10.17 0.20
C ARG A 54 -26.92 -10.18 -0.72
N ARG A 55 -26.80 -9.71 -1.96
CA ARG A 55 -27.87 -9.82 -2.99
C ARG A 55 -28.22 -11.27 -3.34
N LYS A 56 -27.28 -12.20 -3.14
CA LYS A 56 -27.50 -13.66 -3.27
C LYS A 56 -27.98 -14.32 -1.96
N CYS A 57 -28.44 -13.51 -1.00
CA CYS A 57 -28.97 -13.95 0.30
C CYS A 57 -27.98 -14.71 1.19
N LEU A 58 -26.67 -14.56 0.98
CA LEU A 58 -25.69 -15.11 1.94
C LEU A 58 -25.81 -14.37 3.28
N SER A 59 -25.71 -15.13 4.36
CA SER A 59 -25.68 -14.55 5.71
C SER A 59 -24.33 -13.88 5.99
N TRP A 60 -24.34 -12.88 6.87
CA TRP A 60 -23.11 -12.23 7.34
C TRP A 60 -22.09 -13.22 7.92
N GLY A 61 -22.55 -14.32 8.52
CA GLY A 61 -21.69 -15.38 9.06
C GLY A 61 -20.93 -16.11 7.95
N GLN A 62 -21.65 -16.55 6.91
CA GLN A 62 -21.05 -17.25 5.76
C GLN A 62 -20.02 -16.37 5.04
N ILE A 63 -20.35 -15.09 4.82
CA ILE A 63 -19.43 -14.14 4.18
C ILE A 63 -18.19 -13.94 5.05
N GLY A 64 -18.36 -13.81 6.37
CA GLY A 64 -17.25 -13.67 7.32
C GLY A 64 -16.31 -14.87 7.31
N THR A 65 -16.86 -16.09 7.32
CA THR A 65 -16.07 -17.33 7.24
C THR A 65 -15.22 -17.39 5.96
N ILE A 66 -15.80 -17.04 4.81
CA ILE A 66 -15.09 -17.05 3.52
C ILE A 66 -13.96 -16.00 3.49
N LEU A 67 -14.21 -14.82 4.03
CA LEU A 67 -13.25 -13.70 4.03
C LEU A 67 -12.26 -13.73 5.20
N GLY A 68 -12.41 -14.67 6.14
CA GLY A 68 -11.57 -14.75 7.34
C GLY A 68 -11.79 -13.62 8.35
N VAL A 69 -12.99 -13.02 8.38
CA VAL A 69 -13.35 -11.91 9.27
C VAL A 69 -14.57 -12.23 10.13
N SER A 70 -14.73 -11.52 11.26
CA SER A 70 -15.89 -11.74 12.12
C SER A 70 -17.19 -11.20 11.49
N ARG A 71 -18.31 -11.88 11.77
CA ARG A 71 -19.67 -11.42 11.37
C ARG A 71 -19.96 -9.98 11.82
N GLN A 72 -19.52 -9.64 13.04
CA GLN A 72 -19.74 -8.31 13.63
C GLN A 72 -19.01 -7.21 12.86
N HIS A 73 -17.81 -7.50 12.35
CA HIS A 73 -17.05 -6.59 11.49
C HIS A 73 -17.85 -6.24 10.24
N LEU A 74 -18.33 -7.25 9.52
CA LEU A 74 -19.13 -7.06 8.30
C LEU A 74 -20.44 -6.33 8.59
N HIS A 75 -21.19 -6.76 9.61
CA HIS A 75 -22.45 -6.13 9.97
C HIS A 75 -22.26 -4.65 10.33
N ARG A 76 -21.24 -4.29 11.13
CA ARG A 76 -20.96 -2.88 11.47
C ARG A 76 -20.68 -2.04 10.22
N ARG A 77 -19.92 -2.58 9.28
CA ARG A 77 -19.49 -1.88 8.06
C ARG A 77 -20.62 -1.72 7.04
N TYR A 78 -21.49 -2.73 6.87
CA TYR A 78 -22.40 -2.79 5.73
C TYR A 78 -23.90 -2.73 6.05
N ARG A 79 -24.32 -2.74 7.33
CA ARG A 79 -25.76 -2.71 7.72
C ARG A 79 -26.60 -1.55 7.14
N GLY A 80 -25.98 -0.50 6.60
CA GLY A 80 -26.69 0.63 5.98
C GLY A 80 -26.55 0.71 4.46
N LEU A 81 -25.85 -0.25 3.85
CA LEU A 81 -25.53 -0.27 2.42
C LEU A 81 -26.30 -1.34 1.63
N VAL A 82 -26.75 -2.41 2.30
CA VAL A 82 -27.28 -3.62 1.66
C VAL A 82 -28.48 -4.26 2.34
N ASP A 83 -28.88 -3.74 3.51
CA ASP A 83 -30.17 -4.06 4.13
C ASP A 83 -31.19 -3.01 3.66
#